data_AF-A0A430QSQ6-F1
#
_entry.id   AF-A0A430QSQ6-F1
#
_cell.length_a   1.000
_cell.length_b   1.000
_cell.length_c   1.000
_cell.angle_alpha   90.00
_cell.angle_beta   90.00
_cell.angle_gamma   90.00
#
_symmetry.space_group_name_H-M   'P 1'
#
loop_
_entity.id
_entity.type
_entity.pdbx_description
1 polymer ?
#
loop_
_entity_poly.entity_id
_entity_poly.type
_entity_poly.pdbx_seq_one_letter_code
_entity_poly.pdbx_strand_id
1 'polypeptide(L)'
;MTLDSDANESGKKKTPSQTKIKKVVVHPLVLLGVVDHYSRSGKVTSGQKRVVGVLLGSLNGSILDVSNSFAVPFEEDATDPDVWFLDHDYLESMFTMFKKVNAREKIVGWYHSGPKLCTNDIKINELFRKYAPNSVLVVVDVRRKEIDGLPTEAYIAVEEVHDDGSPTTKSFDHLRSEVDAEEAEEVGVEHLLR
;
A
#
# COMPACT_ATOMS: atom_id res chain seq x y z
N MET A 1 -37.33 33.09 -41.05
CA MET A 1 -36.38 31.96 -41.15
C MET A 1 -35.12 32.37 -40.42
N THR A 2 -35.11 32.11 -39.12
CA THR A 2 -33.98 32.36 -38.22
C THR A 2 -33.08 31.13 -38.22
N LEU A 3 -31.78 31.40 -38.16
CA LEU A 3 -30.67 30.45 -38.18
C LEU A 3 -30.71 29.53 -36.95
N ASP A 4 -30.65 28.21 -37.16
CA ASP A 4 -30.46 27.22 -36.09
C ASP A 4 -28.98 27.12 -35.73
N SER A 5 -28.71 27.36 -34.45
CA SER A 5 -27.42 27.31 -33.76
C SER A 5 -27.12 25.91 -33.19
N ASP A 6 -25.85 25.52 -33.31
CA ASP A 6 -25.18 24.35 -32.74
C ASP A 6 -25.40 24.08 -31.25
N ALA A 7 -25.29 22.79 -30.85
CA ALA A 7 -24.39 22.27 -29.79
C ALA A 7 -24.79 20.82 -29.41
N ASN A 8 -24.07 19.80 -29.88
CA ASN A 8 -22.92 19.16 -29.21
C ASN A 8 -23.28 18.36 -27.94
N GLU A 9 -23.79 17.13 -28.12
CA GLU A 9 -23.81 16.11 -27.07
C GLU A 9 -22.38 15.57 -26.85
N SER A 10 -21.74 16.12 -25.82
CA SER A 10 -20.44 15.64 -25.35
C SER A 10 -20.55 14.21 -24.79
N GLY A 11 -19.90 13.27 -25.46
CA GLY A 11 -19.67 11.93 -24.95
C GLY A 11 -18.92 11.98 -23.62
N LYS A 12 -19.61 11.68 -22.51
CA LYS A 12 -18.97 11.37 -21.23
C LYS A 12 -18.05 10.16 -21.43
N LYS A 13 -16.74 10.40 -21.51
CA LYS A 13 -15.72 9.37 -21.35
C LYS A 13 -15.97 8.67 -20.01
N LYS A 14 -16.47 7.42 -20.06
CA LYS A 14 -16.54 6.55 -18.89
C LYS A 14 -15.09 6.31 -18.43
N THR A 15 -14.74 6.89 -17.29
CA THR A 15 -13.56 6.48 -16.52
C THR A 15 -13.63 4.96 -16.34
N PRO A 16 -12.53 4.22 -16.57
CA PRO A 16 -12.56 2.76 -16.41
C PRO A 16 -12.98 2.45 -14.99
N SER A 17 -14.01 1.62 -14.83
CA SER A 17 -14.49 1.16 -13.53
C SER A 17 -13.31 0.56 -12.77
N GLN A 18 -12.80 1.26 -11.76
CA GLN A 18 -11.76 0.73 -10.89
C GLN A 18 -12.31 -0.54 -10.23
N THR A 19 -11.63 -1.66 -10.45
CA THR A 19 -11.99 -2.91 -9.80
C THR A 19 -11.90 -2.73 -8.29
N LYS A 20 -13.05 -2.78 -7.61
CA LYS A 20 -13.14 -2.54 -6.16
C LYS A 20 -12.50 -3.71 -5.41
N ILE A 21 -11.38 -3.44 -4.75
CA ILE A 21 -10.73 -4.37 -3.83
C ILE A 21 -11.62 -4.52 -2.60
N LYS A 22 -11.99 -5.75 -2.24
CA LYS A 22 -12.85 -6.05 -1.08
C LYS A 22 -12.07 -6.65 0.09
N LYS A 23 -10.95 -7.29 -0.22
CA LYS A 23 -10.18 -8.11 0.71
C LYS A 23 -8.71 -8.07 0.32
N VAL A 24 -7.85 -8.03 1.33
CA VAL A 24 -6.40 -8.09 1.18
C VAL A 24 -5.91 -9.31 1.93
N VAL A 25 -5.15 -10.16 1.25
CA VAL A 25 -4.50 -11.34 1.81
C VAL A 25 -3.01 -11.04 1.88
N VAL A 26 -2.43 -11.12 3.07
CA VAL A 26 -1.01 -10.84 3.30
C VAL A 26 -0.29 -12.12 3.64
N HIS A 27 0.74 -12.46 2.86
CA HIS A 27 1.54 -13.66 3.09
C HIS A 27 2.46 -13.49 4.31
N PRO A 28 2.68 -14.55 5.12
CA PRO A 28 3.62 -14.53 6.24
C PRO A 28 5.02 -13.99 5.91
N LEU A 29 5.54 -14.26 4.71
CA LEU A 29 6.83 -13.80 4.21
C LEU A 29 6.92 -12.27 4.23
N VAL A 30 5.83 -11.59 3.88
CA VAL A 30 5.74 -10.13 3.90
C VAL A 30 5.87 -9.64 5.35
N LEU A 31 5.17 -10.26 6.29
CA LEU A 31 5.23 -9.88 7.71
C LEU A 31 6.63 -10.04 8.29
N LEU A 32 7.26 -11.18 8.02
CA LEU A 32 8.65 -11.43 8.42
C LEU A 32 9.60 -10.39 7.80
N GLY A 33 9.40 -10.05 6.52
CA GLY A 33 10.17 -9.02 5.83
C GLY A 33 10.02 -7.62 6.43
N VAL A 34 8.81 -7.23 6.82
CA VAL A 34 8.57 -5.92 7.48
C VAL A 34 9.23 -5.87 8.86
N VAL A 35 9.11 -6.94 9.66
CA VAL A 35 9.70 -7.02 11.00
C VAL A 35 11.23 -7.00 10.92
N ASP A 36 11.84 -7.76 9.99
CA ASP A 36 13.28 -7.72 9.76
C ASP A 36 13.75 -6.32 9.31
N HIS A 37 13.05 -5.72 8.35
CA HIS A 37 13.35 -4.36 7.88
C HIS A 37 13.35 -3.37 9.04
N TYR A 38 12.30 -3.37 9.88
CA TYR A 38 12.21 -2.51 11.04
C TYR A 38 13.35 -2.75 12.05
N SER A 39 13.67 -4.01 12.34
CA SER A 39 14.77 -4.40 13.25
C SER A 39 16.14 -3.95 12.76
N ARG A 40 16.39 -4.02 11.45
CA ARG A 40 17.64 -3.56 10.84
C ARG A 40 17.75 -2.04 10.82
N SER A 41 16.70 -1.34 10.43
CA SER A 41 16.67 0.13 10.37
C SER A 41 16.87 0.76 11.76
N GLY A 42 16.28 0.15 12.79
CA GLY A 42 16.45 0.57 14.17
C GLY A 42 17.87 0.45 14.75
N LYS A 43 18.76 -0.32 14.09
CA LYS A 43 20.19 -0.43 14.45
C LYS A 43 21.05 0.62 13.73
N VAL A 44 20.57 1.14 12.60
CA VAL A 44 21.32 2.07 11.74
C VAL A 44 21.02 3.52 12.08
N THR A 45 19.77 3.83 12.43
CA THR A 45 19.33 5.20 12.75
C THR A 45 19.27 5.41 14.26
N SER A 46 19.75 6.56 14.73
CA SER A 46 19.64 7.02 16.13
C SER A 46 18.19 7.33 16.50
N GLY A 47 17.37 6.29 16.67
CA GLY A 47 15.95 6.39 16.96
C GLY A 47 15.14 5.40 16.14
N GLN A 48 14.14 4.79 16.77
CA GLN A 48 13.23 3.83 16.13
C GLN A 48 12.17 4.61 15.32
N LYS A 49 12.51 4.96 14.07
CA LYS A 49 11.59 5.59 13.11
C LYS A 49 10.71 4.53 12.44
N ARG A 50 9.55 4.94 11.90
CA ARG A 50 8.74 4.03 11.07
C ARG A 50 9.47 3.76 9.77
N VAL A 51 9.32 2.54 9.26
CA VAL A 51 9.87 2.15 7.97
C VAL A 51 8.76 2.07 6.93
N VAL A 52 9.09 2.37 5.68
CA VAL A 52 8.19 2.31 4.52
C VAL A 52 8.77 1.33 3.51
N GLY A 53 7.90 0.60 2.82
CA GLY A 53 8.29 -0.28 1.72
C GLY A 53 7.17 -0.52 0.74
N VAL A 54 7.51 -1.18 -0.37
CA VAL A 54 6.58 -1.47 -1.46
C VAL A 54 6.01 -2.86 -1.28
N LEU A 55 4.72 -3.00 -1.58
CA LEU A 55 4.03 -4.28 -1.63
C LEU A 55 3.92 -4.77 -3.07
N LEU A 56 4.30 -6.03 -3.25
CA LEU A 56 4.23 -6.76 -4.50
C LEU A 56 3.20 -7.87 -4.39
N GLY A 57 2.48 -8.09 -5.49
CA GLY A 57 1.45 -9.10 -5.51
C GLY A 57 0.63 -9.09 -6.78
N SER A 58 -0.58 -9.65 -6.69
CA SER A 58 -1.51 -9.74 -7.81
C SER A 58 -2.95 -9.55 -7.36
N LEU A 59 -3.79 -9.01 -8.26
CA LEU A 59 -5.21 -8.81 -8.00
C LEU A 59 -6.02 -9.92 -8.68
N ASN A 60 -6.60 -10.80 -7.88
CA ASN A 60 -7.43 -11.92 -8.32
C ASN A 60 -8.92 -11.58 -8.11
N GLY A 61 -9.52 -10.97 -9.15
CA GLY A 61 -10.90 -10.48 -9.08
C GLY A 61 -11.03 -9.31 -8.10
N SER A 62 -11.53 -9.56 -6.89
CA SER A 62 -11.70 -8.55 -5.83
C SER A 62 -10.82 -8.80 -4.60
N ILE A 63 -9.98 -9.84 -4.65
CA ILE A 63 -9.04 -10.21 -3.59
C ILE A 63 -7.65 -9.78 -4.05
N LEU A 64 -6.98 -8.98 -3.23
CA LEU A 64 -5.62 -8.58 -3.47
C LEU A 64 -4.69 -9.50 -2.68
N ASP A 65 -3.90 -10.31 -3.40
CA ASP A 65 -2.92 -11.21 -2.81
C ASP A 65 -1.56 -10.52 -2.78
N VAL A 66 -1.04 -10.31 -1.57
CA VAL A 66 0.24 -9.65 -1.29
C VAL A 66 1.26 -10.72 -0.95
N SER A 67 2.00 -11.16 -1.96
CA SER A 67 2.95 -12.28 -1.88
C SER A 67 4.34 -11.85 -1.41
N ASN A 68 4.73 -10.61 -1.70
CA ASN A 68 6.11 -10.18 -1.50
C ASN A 68 6.19 -8.68 -1.18
N SER A 69 7.34 -8.25 -0.66
CA SER A 69 7.58 -6.85 -0.32
C SER A 69 9.06 -6.51 -0.33
N PHE A 70 9.38 -5.24 -0.47
CA PHE A 70 10.75 -4.77 -0.29
C PHE A 70 10.80 -3.39 0.37
N ALA A 71 11.85 -3.18 1.17
CA ALA A 71 12.16 -1.92 1.82
C ALA A 71 12.51 -0.83 0.80
N VAL A 72 12.07 0.40 1.03
CA VAL A 72 12.60 1.56 0.29
C VAL A 72 13.27 2.54 1.26
N PRO A 73 14.37 3.19 0.86
CA PRO A 73 14.93 4.30 1.62
C PRO A 73 13.86 5.38 1.81
N PHE A 74 13.49 5.59 3.07
CA PHE A 74 12.47 6.54 3.48
C PHE A 74 12.94 7.29 4.71
N GLU A 75 12.81 8.60 4.68
CA GLU A 75 13.08 9.46 5.82
C GLU A 75 11.94 10.44 6.01
N GLU A 76 11.59 10.67 7.26
CA GLU A 76 10.65 11.72 7.65
C GLU A 76 11.27 12.58 8.74
N ASP A 77 10.93 13.86 8.71
CA ASP A 77 11.26 14.78 9.77
C ASP A 77 10.41 14.48 11.01
N ALA A 78 11.05 14.52 12.18
CA ALA A 78 10.38 14.20 13.44
C ALA A 78 9.49 15.34 13.96
N THR A 79 9.71 16.56 13.48
CA THR A 79 9.03 17.79 13.89
C THR A 79 7.92 18.16 12.91
N ASP A 80 8.16 17.97 11.61
CA ASP A 80 7.20 18.26 10.54
C ASP A 80 6.92 17.02 9.67
N PRO A 81 5.81 16.31 9.91
CA PRO A 81 5.42 15.13 9.11
C PRO A 81 5.21 15.42 7.62
N ASP A 82 5.01 16.67 7.22
CA ASP A 82 4.86 17.02 5.81
C ASP A 82 6.18 17.01 5.05
N VAL A 83 7.31 17.02 5.76
CA VAL A 83 8.66 16.90 5.19
C VAL A 83 9.11 15.45 5.25
N TRP A 84 9.07 14.78 4.11
CA TRP A 84 9.51 13.40 3.97
C TRP A 84 10.20 13.18 2.62
N PHE A 85 11.03 12.15 2.57
CA PHE A 85 11.81 11.71 1.43
C PHE A 85 11.56 10.24 1.17
N LEU A 86 11.40 9.89 -0.11
CA LEU A 86 11.28 8.52 -0.59
C LEU A 86 12.11 8.39 -1.88
N ASP A 87 12.99 7.40 -1.92
CA ASP A 87 13.84 7.15 -3.09
C ASP A 87 13.07 6.39 -4.20
N HIS A 88 12.62 7.14 -5.20
CA HIS A 88 11.90 6.63 -6.37
C HIS A 88 12.78 5.86 -7.35
N ASP A 89 14.02 6.30 -7.52
CA ASP A 89 14.95 5.68 -8.46
C ASP A 89 15.32 4.28 -7.96
N TYR A 90 15.50 4.15 -6.64
CA TYR A 90 15.66 2.86 -5.97
C TYR A 90 14.42 1.98 -6.14
N LEU A 91 13.22 2.52 -5.91
CA LEU A 91 11.97 1.80 -6.08
C LEU A 91 11.85 1.21 -7.50
N GLU A 92 12.05 2.03 -8.53
CA GLU A 92 11.91 1.60 -9.93
C GLU A 92 12.97 0.58 -10.33
N SER A 93 14.22 0.79 -9.87
CA SER A 93 15.33 -0.13 -10.11
C SER A 93 15.08 -1.49 -9.45
N MET A 94 14.66 -1.50 -8.18
CA MET A 94 14.34 -2.73 -7.45
C MET A 94 13.14 -3.44 -8.05
N PHE A 95 12.06 -2.72 -8.37
CA PHE A 95 10.90 -3.32 -9.01
C PHE A 95 11.27 -3.97 -10.36
N THR A 96 12.16 -3.33 -11.13
CA THR A 96 12.67 -3.91 -12.38
C THR A 96 13.43 -5.22 -12.15
N MET A 97 14.14 -5.37 -11.03
CA MET A 97 14.81 -6.63 -10.67
C MET A 97 13.79 -7.71 -10.27
N PHE A 98 12.82 -7.39 -9.42
CA PHE A 98 11.76 -8.34 -9.04
C PHE A 98 11.01 -8.84 -10.26
N LYS A 99 10.68 -7.95 -11.21
CA LYS A 99 9.99 -8.31 -12.45
C LYS A 99 10.79 -9.27 -13.35
N LYS A 100 12.12 -9.27 -13.26
CA LYS A 100 12.97 -10.24 -13.99
C LYS A 100 12.90 -11.65 -13.40
N VAL A 101 12.64 -11.76 -12.09
CA VAL A 101 12.52 -13.04 -11.38
C VAL A 101 11.09 -13.56 -11.47
N ASN A 102 10.11 -12.69 -11.21
CA ASN A 102 8.68 -13.03 -11.26
C ASN A 102 7.90 -11.96 -12.03
N ALA A 103 7.56 -12.26 -13.28
CA ALA A 103 6.81 -11.33 -14.14
C ALA A 103 5.33 -11.18 -13.77
N ARG A 104 4.79 -12.04 -12.89
CA ARG A 104 3.40 -11.98 -12.45
C ARG A 104 3.18 -10.93 -11.36
N GLU A 105 4.22 -10.66 -10.57
CA GLU A 105 4.16 -9.67 -9.50
C GLU A 105 4.13 -8.25 -10.05
N LYS A 106 3.23 -7.45 -9.49
CA LYS A 106 3.10 -6.02 -9.77
C LYS A 106 3.17 -5.25 -8.46
N ILE A 107 3.48 -3.97 -8.55
CA ILE A 107 3.26 -3.06 -7.44
C ILE A 107 1.75 -2.98 -7.20
N VAL A 108 1.34 -3.32 -5.98
CA VAL A 108 -0.08 -3.31 -5.58
C VAL A 108 -0.36 -2.29 -4.49
N GLY A 109 0.69 -1.76 -3.87
CA GLY A 109 0.57 -0.85 -2.76
C GLY A 109 1.88 -0.66 -2.04
N TRP A 110 1.79 -0.27 -0.78
CA TRP A 110 2.91 0.00 0.09
C TRP A 110 2.55 -0.33 1.54
N TYR A 111 3.58 -0.49 2.36
CA TYR A 111 3.42 -0.73 3.78
C TYR A 111 4.18 0.30 4.59
N HIS A 112 3.75 0.50 5.84
CA HIS A 112 4.60 1.08 6.85
C HIS A 112 4.45 0.37 8.20
N SER A 113 5.46 0.47 9.04
CA SER A 113 5.57 -0.29 10.30
C SER A 113 4.75 0.27 11.48
N GLY A 114 3.62 0.95 11.21
CA GLY A 114 2.73 1.48 12.25
C GLY A 114 3.40 2.48 13.22
N PRO A 115 2.78 2.75 14.39
CA PRO A 115 1.67 2.00 14.99
C PRO A 115 0.26 2.41 14.50
N LYS A 116 0.10 3.57 13.87
CA LYS A 116 -1.19 4.09 13.38
C LYS A 116 -0.99 4.86 12.08
N LEU A 117 -2.10 5.14 11.38
CA LEU A 117 -2.12 6.07 10.25
C LEU A 117 -1.60 7.46 10.66
N CYS A 118 -0.86 8.07 9.75
CA CYS A 118 -0.32 9.41 9.84
C CYS A 118 -0.94 10.32 8.76
N THR A 119 -1.03 11.62 9.03
CA THR A 119 -1.65 12.59 8.12
C THR A 119 -0.97 12.66 6.75
N ASN A 120 0.35 12.43 6.71
CA ASN A 120 1.15 12.43 5.48
C ASN A 120 0.97 11.16 4.64
N ASP A 121 0.33 10.11 5.16
CA ASP A 121 0.12 8.84 4.42
C ASP A 121 -0.73 9.04 3.16
N ILE A 122 -1.65 10.02 3.17
CA ILE A 122 -2.42 10.37 1.98
C ILE A 122 -1.47 10.88 0.88
N LYS A 123 -0.51 11.74 1.23
CA LYS A 123 0.47 12.30 0.28
C LYS A 123 1.41 11.22 -0.24
N ILE A 124 1.86 10.33 0.62
CA ILE A 124 2.68 9.17 0.25
C ILE A 124 1.88 8.23 -0.67
N ASN A 125 0.62 7.96 -0.36
CA ASN A 125 -0.21 7.10 -1.18
C ASN A 125 -0.47 7.68 -2.58
N GLU A 126 -0.68 8.99 -2.71
CA GLU A 126 -0.81 9.66 -4.02
C GLU A 126 0.43 9.46 -4.89
N LEU A 127 1.59 9.38 -4.26
CA LEU A 127 2.84 9.07 -4.93
C LEU A 127 2.89 7.62 -5.42
N PHE A 128 2.44 6.67 -4.59
CA PHE A 128 2.31 5.26 -4.99
C PHE A 128 1.21 5.03 -6.04
N ARG A 129 0.16 5.86 -6.08
CA ARG A 129 -0.89 5.80 -7.11
C ARG A 129 -0.37 5.99 -8.53
N LYS A 130 0.80 6.60 -8.71
CA LYS A 130 1.50 6.69 -10.00
C LYS A 130 1.98 5.32 -10.50
N TYR A 131 2.33 4.41 -9.58
CA TYR A 131 2.77 3.05 -9.88
C TYR A 131 1.61 2.04 -9.87
N ALA A 132 0.65 2.23 -8.96
CA ALA A 132 -0.51 1.35 -8.79
C ALA A 132 -1.79 2.18 -8.58
N PRO A 133 -2.69 2.31 -9.58
CA PRO A 133 -3.88 3.15 -9.47
C PRO A 133 -4.79 2.81 -8.28
N ASN A 134 -4.84 1.53 -7.90
CA ASN A 134 -5.57 1.00 -6.75
C ASN A 134 -4.60 0.67 -5.59
N SER A 135 -3.64 1.55 -5.34
CA SER A 135 -2.64 1.39 -4.28
C SER A 135 -3.31 1.15 -2.92
N VAL A 136 -2.97 0.03 -2.29
CA VAL A 136 -3.40 -0.33 -0.94
C VAL A 136 -2.28 0.02 0.05
N LEU A 137 -2.66 0.57 1.19
CA LEU A 137 -1.78 0.74 2.33
C LEU A 137 -1.98 -0.43 3.30
N VAL A 138 -0.91 -1.14 3.67
CA VAL A 138 -0.92 -2.10 4.79
C VAL A 138 -0.10 -1.57 5.95
N VAL A 139 -0.75 -1.33 7.08
CA VAL A 139 -0.10 -0.97 8.34
C VAL A 139 0.23 -2.24 9.09
N VAL A 140 1.51 -2.45 9.37
CA VAL A 140 1.99 -3.61 10.14
C VAL A 140 2.48 -3.11 11.50
N ASP A 141 1.81 -3.51 12.58
CA ASP A 141 2.23 -3.15 13.93
C ASP A 141 3.36 -4.07 14.43
N VAL A 142 4.59 -3.61 14.22
CA VAL A 142 5.82 -4.33 14.63
C VAL A 142 6.14 -4.19 16.12
N ARG A 143 5.45 -3.30 16.85
CA ARG A 143 5.71 -3.04 18.28
C ARG A 143 4.73 -3.76 19.20
N ARG A 144 3.70 -4.39 18.64
CA ARG A 144 2.65 -5.07 19.39
C ARG A 144 3.25 -6.17 20.28
N LYS A 145 2.94 -6.11 21.57
CA LYS A 145 3.36 -7.12 22.56
C LYS A 145 2.26 -8.16 22.85
N GLU A 146 1.02 -7.86 22.46
CA GLU A 146 -0.16 -8.68 22.72
C GLU A 146 -0.55 -9.49 21.48
N ILE A 147 -0.90 -10.76 21.70
CA ILE A 147 -1.20 -11.78 20.67
C ILE A 147 -2.62 -11.63 20.11
N ASP A 148 -3.45 -10.77 20.69
CA ASP A 148 -4.86 -10.67 20.31
C ASP A 148 -5.03 -9.86 19.01
N GLY A 149 -5.32 -10.58 17.92
CA GLY A 149 -5.67 -10.03 16.61
C GLY A 149 -4.59 -10.18 15.55
N LEU A 150 -4.96 -9.90 14.29
CA LEU A 150 -4.00 -9.85 13.19
C LEU A 150 -3.11 -8.61 13.34
N PRO A 151 -1.78 -8.73 13.12
CA PRO A 151 -0.86 -7.59 13.21
C PRO A 151 -0.97 -6.63 12.00
N THR A 152 -1.98 -6.80 11.14
CA THR A 152 -2.12 -6.10 9.86
C THR A 152 -3.48 -5.41 9.71
N GLU A 153 -3.44 -4.13 9.39
CA GLU A 153 -4.60 -3.34 8.98
C GLU A 153 -4.40 -2.87 7.54
N ALA A 154 -5.41 -3.05 6.69
CA ALA A 154 -5.34 -2.67 5.29
C ALA A 154 -6.28 -1.51 5.00
N TYR A 155 -5.84 -0.57 4.16
CA TYR A 155 -6.57 0.64 3.81
C TYR A 155 -6.49 0.95 2.32
N ILE A 156 -7.52 1.61 1.81
CA ILE A 156 -7.54 2.15 0.45
C ILE A 156 -7.94 3.63 0.49
N ALA A 157 -7.27 4.45 -0.31
CA ALA A 157 -7.62 5.86 -0.39
C ALA A 157 -8.91 6.04 -1.20
N VAL A 158 -9.87 6.76 -0.63
CA VAL A 158 -11.12 7.13 -1.27
C VAL A 158 -11.25 8.65 -1.34
N GLU A 159 -11.89 9.11 -2.41
CA GLU A 159 -12.22 10.52 -2.60
C GLU A 159 -13.68 10.72 -2.20
N GLU A 160 -13.89 11.41 -1.08
CA GLU A 160 -15.22 11.77 -0.58
C GLU A 160 -15.64 13.10 -1.20
N VAL A 161 -16.70 13.05 -1.99
CA VAL A 161 -17.36 14.24 -2.53
C VAL A 161 -18.46 14.63 -1.55
N HIS A 162 -18.34 15.82 -0.96
CA HIS A 162 -19.35 16.34 -0.05
C HIS A 162 -20.51 16.97 -0.83
N ASP A 163 -21.74 16.66 -0.43
CA ASP A 163 -22.96 17.21 -1.02
C ASP A 163 -23.17 18.71 -0.70
N ASP A 164 -22.40 19.25 0.24
CA ASP A 164 -22.46 20.64 0.67
C ASP A 164 -21.65 21.61 -0.22
N GLY A 165 -20.97 21.09 -1.26
CA GLY A 165 -20.13 21.87 -2.17
C GLY A 165 -18.75 22.20 -1.62
N SER A 166 -18.35 21.64 -0.48
CA SER A 166 -16.99 21.75 0.02
C SER A 166 -15.98 20.96 -0.85
N PRO A 167 -14.67 21.29 -0.78
CA PRO A 167 -13.66 20.60 -1.57
C PRO A 167 -13.62 19.11 -1.26
N THR A 168 -13.39 18.29 -2.29
CA THR A 168 -13.23 16.83 -2.15
C THR A 168 -12.12 16.51 -1.14
N THR A 169 -12.45 15.71 -0.13
CA THR A 169 -11.48 15.23 0.85
C THR A 169 -11.02 13.83 0.52
N LYS A 170 -9.75 13.54 0.78
CA LYS A 170 -9.20 12.19 0.66
C LYS A 170 -9.13 11.56 2.04
N SER A 171 -9.67 10.36 2.17
CA SER A 171 -9.67 9.58 3.41
C SER A 171 -9.20 8.15 3.11
N PHE A 172 -8.91 7.40 4.17
CA PHE A 172 -8.60 5.99 4.08
C PHE A 172 -9.78 5.16 4.59
N ASP A 173 -10.32 4.31 3.71
CA ASP A 173 -11.31 3.31 4.06
C ASP A 173 -10.61 2.02 4.46
N HIS A 174 -11.07 1.40 5.56
CA HIS A 174 -10.55 0.12 6.02
C HIS A 174 -11.00 -1.02 5.09
N LEU A 175 -10.04 -1.85 4.68
CA LEU A 175 -10.25 -3.07 3.93
C LEU A 175 -10.12 -4.28 4.85
N ARG A 176 -10.93 -5.33 4.60
CA ARG A 176 -10.78 -6.60 5.31
C ARG A 176 -9.41 -7.20 4.98
N SER A 177 -8.54 -7.33 5.98
CA SER A 177 -7.26 -8.03 5.90
C SER A 177 -7.36 -9.44 6.47
N GLU A 178 -6.60 -10.37 5.92
CA GLU A 178 -6.29 -11.66 6.54
C GLU A 178 -4.88 -12.11 6.18
N VAL A 179 -4.35 -13.06 6.94
CA VAL A 179 -3.06 -13.70 6.68
C VAL A 179 -3.35 -15.09 6.15
N ASP A 180 -2.81 -15.40 4.97
CA ASP A 180 -2.92 -16.69 4.32
C ASP A 180 -1.59 -17.00 3.64
N ALA A 181 -1.29 -18.28 3.41
CA ALA A 181 -0.01 -18.73 2.86
C ALA A 181 -0.22 -19.69 1.69
N GLU A 182 0.74 -19.71 0.77
CA GLU A 182 0.81 -20.80 -0.20
C GLU A 182 1.34 -22.08 0.47
N GLU A 183 1.02 -23.26 -0.08
CA GLU A 183 1.41 -24.57 0.48
C GLU A 183 2.92 -24.67 0.79
N ALA A 184 3.76 -24.16 -0.11
CA ALA A 184 5.21 -24.15 0.09
C ALA A 184 5.64 -23.23 1.26
N GLU A 185 4.94 -22.12 1.45
CA GLU A 185 5.18 -21.17 2.53
C GLU A 185 4.66 -21.70 3.87
N GLU A 186 3.49 -22.34 3.88
CA GLU A 186 2.89 -22.96 5.06
C GLU A 186 3.83 -23.99 5.69
N VAL A 187 4.41 -24.89 4.88
CA VAL A 187 5.40 -25.87 5.35
C VAL A 187 6.64 -25.18 5.92
N GLY A 188 7.09 -24.08 5.30
CA GLY A 188 8.21 -23.28 5.79
C GLY A 188 7.92 -22.62 7.15
N VAL A 189 6.74 -22.04 7.31
CA VAL A 189 6.29 -21.43 8.57
C VAL A 189 6.13 -22.49 9.66
N GLU A 190 5.55 -23.65 9.35
CA GLU A 190 5.42 -24.76 10.31
C GLU A 190 6.80 -25.22 10.81
N HIS A 191 7.78 -25.31 9.91
CA HIS A 191 9.14 -25.70 10.29
C HIS A 191 9.84 -24.67 11.17
N LEU A 192 9.62 -23.37 10.93
CA LEU A 192 10.19 -22.28 11.75
C LEU A 192 9.61 -22.24 13.18
N LEU A 193 8.43 -22.82 13.39
CA LEU A 193 7.74 -22.85 14.68
C LEU A 193 8.04 -24.10 15.52
N ARG A 194 8.79 -25.07 14.99
CA ARG A 194 9.25 -26.27 15.71
C ARG A 194 10.56 -26.03 16.45
#